data_AF-A0AA91U1I4-F1
#
_entry.id   AF-A0AA91U1I4-F1
#
_cell.length_a   1.000
_cell.length_b   1.000
_cell.length_c   1.000
_cell.angle_alpha   90.00
_cell.angle_beta   90.00
_cell.angle_gamma   90.00
#
_symmetry.space_group_name_H-M   'P 1'
#
loop_
_entity.id
_entity.type
_entity.pdbx_description
1 polymer ?
#
loop_
_entity_poly.entity_id
_entity_poly.type
_entity_poly.pdbx_seq_one_letter_code
_entity_poly.pdbx_strand_id
1 'polypeptide(L)'
;MSKVSRDTLYECVNAVLQSSKDKKRNFLETVELQIGLKNYDPQKDKRFSGTVKLKYIPRPKMQVCVLGDQQHCDEAKQLEVPCMDAEAL
;
A
#
# COMPACT_ATOMS: atom_id res chain seq x y z
N MET A 1 -7.30 5.96 26.03
CA MET A 1 -7.53 4.63 25.43
C MET A 1 -8.54 4.77 24.31
N SER A 2 -8.09 4.85 23.05
CA SER A 2 -8.97 4.67 21.90
C SER A 2 -8.27 3.68 20.98
N LYS A 3 -8.32 2.40 21.37
CA LYS A 3 -8.01 1.32 20.47
C LYS A 3 -9.30 1.03 19.73
N VAL A 4 -9.30 1.19 18.41
CA VAL A 4 -10.38 0.64 17.59
C VAL A 4 -10.50 -0.83 17.96
N SER A 5 -11.69 -1.27 18.37
CA SER A 5 -11.90 -2.66 18.74
C SER A 5 -11.76 -3.54 17.50
N ARG A 6 -11.33 -4.79 17.69
CA ARG A 6 -11.26 -5.75 16.58
C ARG A 6 -12.64 -5.98 15.99
N ASP A 7 -13.67 -5.97 16.82
CA ASP A 7 -15.06 -6.20 16.41
C ASP A 7 -15.54 -5.09 15.48
N THR A 8 -15.32 -3.82 15.82
CA THR A 8 -15.68 -2.69 14.96
C THR A 8 -14.90 -2.73 13.64
N LEU A 9 -13.63 -3.15 13.65
CA LEU A 9 -12.87 -3.32 12.40
C LEU A 9 -13.50 -4.37 11.49
N TYR A 10 -13.80 -5.57 12.02
CA TYR A 10 -14.39 -6.64 11.22
C TYR A 10 -15.78 -6.27 10.69
N GLU A 11 -16.59 -5.60 11.52
CA GLU A 11 -17.91 -5.12 11.13
C GLU A 11 -17.84 -4.13 9.96
N CYS A 12 -16.99 -3.10 10.06
CA CYS A 12 -16.82 -2.12 8.99
C CYS A 12 -16.30 -2.75 7.69
N VAL A 13 -15.33 -3.66 7.77
CA VAL A 13 -14.80 -4.36 6.59
C VAL A 13 -15.88 -5.20 5.92
N ASN A 14 -16.67 -5.95 6.70
CA ASN A 14 -17.76 -6.76 6.16
C ASN A 14 -18.85 -5.89 5.52
N ALA A 15 -19.16 -4.73 6.10
CA ALA A 15 -20.14 -3.80 5.52
C ALA A 15 -19.69 -3.26 4.14
N VAL A 16 -18.41 -2.94 3.98
CA VAL A 16 -17.83 -2.50 2.69
C VAL A 16 -17.92 -3.63 1.66
N LEU A 17 -17.57 -4.86 2.07
CA LEU A 17 -17.65 -6.03 1.19
C LEU A 17 -19.09 -6.35 0.77
N GLN A 18 -20.04 -6.24 1.69
CA GLN A 18 -21.46 -6.45 1.41
C GLN A 18 -21.96 -5.40 0.40
N SER A 19 -21.63 -4.12 0.63
CA SER A 19 -22.03 -3.02 -0.26
C SER A 19 -21.50 -3.18 -1.70
N SER A 20 -20.28 -3.71 -1.83
CA SER A 20 -19.69 -4.05 -3.14
C SER A 20 -20.46 -5.16 -3.86
N LYS A 21 -20.89 -6.19 -3.12
CA LYS A 21 -21.67 -7.31 -3.67
C LYS A 21 -23.09 -6.90 -4.07
N ASP A 22 -23.76 -6.12 -3.22
CA ASP A 22 -25.13 -5.68 -3.44
C ASP A 22 -25.23 -4.73 -4.64
N LYS A 23 -24.23 -3.88 -4.83
CA LYS A 23 -24.14 -2.95 -5.97
C LYS A 23 -22.89 -3.19 -6.80
N LYS A 24 -22.85 -4.33 -7.47
CA LYS A 24 -21.73 -4.73 -8.33
C LYS A 24 -21.48 -3.68 -9.42
N ARG A 25 -20.29 -3.08 -9.40
CA ARG A 25 -19.82 -2.16 -10.42
C ARG A 25 -19.09 -2.92 -11.53
N ASN A 26 -19.20 -2.47 -12.78
CA ASN A 26 -18.56 -3.10 -13.94
C ASN A 26 -17.06 -2.75 -14.08
N PHE A 27 -16.40 -2.38 -12.99
CA PHE A 27 -14.99 -2.04 -12.97
C PHE A 27 -14.33 -2.52 -11.68
N LEU A 28 -13.01 -2.58 -11.65
CA LEU A 28 -12.24 -2.98 -10.46
C LEU A 28 -12.30 -1.87 -9.40
N GLU A 29 -12.96 -2.15 -8.29
CA GLU A 29 -13.16 -1.19 -7.20
C GLU A 29 -11.84 -0.92 -6.45
N THR A 30 -11.61 0.33 -6.09
CA THR A 30 -10.47 0.75 -5.27
C THR A 30 -10.97 1.13 -3.88
N VAL A 31 -10.31 0.63 -2.84
CA VAL A 31 -10.59 0.99 -1.45
C VAL A 31 -9.44 1.87 -0.95
N GLU A 32 -9.77 3.04 -0.42
CA GLU A 32 -8.81 3.95 0.20
C GLU A 32 -8.87 3.83 1.73
N LEU A 33 -7.71 3.76 2.37
CA LEU A 33 -7.59 3.78 3.81
C LEU A 33 -7.10 5.16 4.25
N GLN A 34 -7.93 5.90 4.96
CA GLN A 34 -7.55 7.18 5.55
C GLN A 34 -7.27 7.00 7.05
N ILE A 35 -6.14 7.52 7.51
CA ILE A 35 -5.75 7.50 8.92
C ILE A 35 -5.75 8.93 9.44
N GLY A 36 -6.62 9.23 10.40
CA GLY A 36 -6.65 10.49 11.11
C GLY A 36 -5.90 10.38 12.44
N LEU A 37 -4.83 11.17 12.62
CA LEU A 37 -4.12 11.27 13.89
C LEU A 37 -4.72 12.41 14.72
N LYS A 38 -5.31 12.08 15.87
CA LYS A 38 -5.79 13.10 16.82
C LYS A 38 -4.64 13.53 17.73
N ASN A 39 -4.55 14.84 17.99
CA ASN A 39 -3.55 15.44 18.90
C ASN A 39 -2.10 15.20 18.47
N TYR A 40 -1.83 15.06 17.18
CA TYR A 40 -0.47 14.94 16.64
C TYR A 40 0.04 16.32 16.21
N ASP A 41 1.14 16.77 16.80
CA ASP A 41 1.84 18.00 16.43
C ASP A 41 3.10 17.65 15.62
N PRO A 42 3.15 17.94 14.30
CA PRO A 42 4.27 17.57 13.45
C PRO A 42 5.61 18.25 13.83
N GLN A 43 5.58 19.29 14.67
CA GLN A 43 6.79 19.97 15.15
C GLN A 43 7.33 19.38 16.46
N LYS A 44 6.46 18.80 17.29
CA LYS A 44 6.83 18.27 18.62
C LYS A 44 6.92 16.75 18.63
N ASP A 45 6.06 16.08 17.89
CA ASP A 45 5.97 14.63 17.88
C ASP A 45 6.87 14.02 16.80
N LYS A 46 7.51 12.89 17.15
CA LYS A 46 8.31 12.13 16.18
C LYS A 46 7.44 11.71 15.00
N ARG A 47 7.99 11.80 13.79
CA ARG A 47 7.35 11.26 12.58
C ARG A 47 7.17 9.76 12.75
N PHE A 48 5.94 9.29 12.59
CA PHE A 48 5.66 7.86 12.51
C PHE A 48 6.08 7.37 11.12
N SER A 49 7.13 6.56 11.05
CA SER A 49 7.47 5.79 9.86
C SER A 49 7.14 4.32 10.12
N GLY A 50 6.07 3.85 9.50
CA GLY A 50 5.67 2.44 9.55
C GLY A 50 5.54 1.90 8.14
N THR A 51 6.33 0.89 7.80
CA THR A 51 6.19 0.16 6.53
C THR A 51 5.38 -1.09 6.77
N VAL A 52 4.28 -1.27 6.02
CA VAL A 52 3.45 -2.48 6.08
C VAL A 52 3.50 -3.17 4.73
N LYS A 53 3.90 -4.44 4.71
CA LYS A 53 3.85 -5.28 3.51
C LYS A 53 2.46 -5.89 3.38
N LEU A 54 1.72 -5.50 2.34
CA LEU A 54 0.42 -6.11 2.02
C LEU A 54 0.64 -7.48 1.37
N LYS A 55 -0.23 -8.45 1.69
CA LYS A 55 -0.17 -9.80 1.12
C LYS A 55 -0.60 -9.85 -0.35
N TYR A 56 -1.48 -8.94 -0.76
CA TYR A 56 -2.03 -8.87 -2.12
C TYR A 56 -1.52 -7.63 -2.85
N ILE A 57 -1.26 -7.78 -4.15
CA ILE A 57 -0.81 -6.68 -5.02
C ILE A 57 -2.01 -5.77 -5.33
N PRO A 58 -2.05 -4.52 -4.85
CA PRO A 58 -3.22 -3.65 -4.98
C PRO A 58 -3.39 -3.07 -6.39
N ARG A 59 -2.31 -2.97 -7.18
CA ARG A 59 -2.36 -2.50 -8.57
C ARG A 59 -1.57 -3.45 -9.48
N PRO A 60 -2.21 -4.50 -10.04
CA PRO A 60 -1.53 -5.50 -10.87
C PRO A 60 -0.89 -4.93 -12.15
N LYS A 61 -1.40 -3.78 -12.64
CA LYS A 61 -0.89 -3.10 -13.84
C LYS A 61 0.23 -2.10 -13.55
N MET A 62 0.57 -1.85 -12.28
CA MET A 62 1.64 -0.95 -11.93
C MET A 62 2.96 -1.71 -11.98
N GLN A 63 3.80 -1.36 -12.95
CA GLN A 63 5.15 -1.91 -13.06
C GLN A 63 6.11 -0.99 -12.30
N VAL A 64 7.05 -1.60 -11.58
CA VAL A 64 8.11 -0.91 -10.86
C VAL A 64 9.41 -1.22 -11.58
N CYS A 65 10.18 -0.18 -11.90
CA CYS A 65 11.52 -0.32 -12.45
C CYS A 65 12.54 0.12 -11.40
N VAL A 66 13.59 -0.67 -11.20
CA VAL A 66 14.70 -0.36 -10.30
C VAL A 66 15.75 0.42 -11.07
N LEU A 67 15.99 1.66 -10.65
CA LEU A 67 17.11 2.47 -11.12
C LEU A 67 18.23 2.37 -10.10
N GLY A 68 19.40 1.85 -10.47
CA GLY A 68 20.47 1.59 -9.52
C GLY A 68 21.83 1.36 -10.17
N ASP A 69 22.82 1.13 -9.32
CA ASP A 69 24.15 0.69 -9.74
C ASP A 69 24.14 -0.79 -10.17
N GLN A 70 25.29 -1.27 -10.63
CA GLN A 70 25.48 -2.65 -11.10
C GLN A 70 24.96 -3.69 -10.09
N GLN A 71 25.18 -3.48 -8.78
CA GLN A 71 24.76 -4.42 -7.74
C GLN A 71 23.23 -4.51 -7.65
N HIS A 72 22.54 -3.37 -7.65
CA HIS A 72 21.07 -3.34 -7.62
C HIS A 72 20.46 -3.87 -8.92
N CYS A 73 21.11 -3.64 -10.07
CA CYS A 73 20.68 -4.21 -11.35
C CYS A 73 20.82 -5.74 -11.38
N ASP A 74 21.87 -6.30 -10.79
CA ASP A 74 22.07 -7.76 -10.74
C ASP A 74 21.04 -8.43 -9.80
N GLU A 75 20.73 -7.82 -8.65
CA GLU A 75 19.66 -8.28 -7.76
C GLU A 75 18.27 -8.18 -8.43
N ALA A 76 18.00 -7.09 -9.14
CA ALA A 76 16.74 -6.90 -9.87
C ALA A 76 16.56 -7.92 -11.01
N LYS A 77 17.63 -8.22 -11.76
CA LYS A 77 17.63 -9.26 -12.80
C LYS A 77 17.37 -10.64 -12.22
N GLN A 78 17.93 -10.96 -11.05
CA GLN A 78 17.65 -12.23 -10.36
C GLN A 78 16.18 -12.34 -9.93
N LEU A 79 15.54 -11.22 -9.60
CA LEU A 79 14.13 -11.15 -9.21
C LEU A 79 13.18 -10.92 -10.40
N GLU A 80 13.68 -10.94 -11.64
CA GLU A 80 12.93 -10.66 -12.88
C GLU A 80 12.21 -9.29 -12.87
N VAL A 81 12.75 -8.32 -12.12
CA VAL A 81 12.24 -6.96 -12.04
C VAL A 81 12.96 -6.09 -13.08
N PRO A 82 12.24 -5.27 -13.88
CA PRO A 82 12.86 -4.35 -14.83
C PRO A 82 13.85 -3.43 -14.13
N CYS A 83 15.08 -3.33 -14.63
CA CYS A 83 16.09 -2.40 -14.12
C CYS A 83 16.69 -1.56 -15.24
N MET A 84 17.07 -0.33 -14.93
CA MET A 84 17.88 0.52 -15.81
C MET A 84 19.06 1.06 -15.01
N ASP A 85 20.23 1.14 -15.65
CA ASP A 85 21.43 1.76 -15.08
C ASP A 85 21.49 3.25 -15.45
N ALA A 86 22.47 3.96 -14.89
CA ALA A 86 22.66 5.39 -15.16
C ALA A 86 23.12 5.71 -16.59
N GLU A 87 23.58 4.73 -17.37
CA GLU A 87 23.93 4.90 -18.78
C GLU A 87 22.73 4.70 -19.72
N ALA A 88 21.70 4.00 -19.25
CA ALA A 88 20.45 3.72 -19.96
C ALA A 88 19.32 4.72 -19.68
N LEU A 89 19.56 5.74 -18.84
CA LEU A 89 18.63 6.85 -18.57
C LEU A 89 18.85 8.01 -19.57
#